data_AF-A0A7V1DSC6-F1
#
_entry.id   AF-A0A7V1DSC6-F1
#
_cell.length_a   1.000
_cell.length_b   1.000
_cell.length_c   1.000
_cell.angle_alpha   90.00
_cell.angle_beta   90.00
_cell.angle_gamma   90.00
#
_symmetry.space_group_name_H-M   'P 1'
#
loop_
_entity.id
_entity.type
_entity.pdbx_description
1 polymer ?
#
loop_
_entity_poly.entity_id
_entity_poly.type
_entity_poly.pdbx_seq_one_letter_code
_entity_poly.pdbx_strand_id
1 'polypeptide(L)'
;MKRAAVWLVFVAYFAWGCGDDGDGNSLSRPQITATPTATSTVQPTPSPTPQAAQHDHILLGSHHAGGGELMAHFDFAQGFAELTDQQCIGGQGDACAGGTIVYSGTSPAFETVGDEDAEEHLQPLLPGTRVRLEIVAIDAGVQVQFGGVVLDRAGQSVVLGDAPFHVHGTWQLVLSASVDPTHGSYAVTFRFVAEGSTYEPSSPYTLRLAVADDHHAAALASGG
;
A
#
# COMPACT_ATOMS: atom_id res chain seq x y z
N MET A 1 -36.74 11.46 -23.34
CA MET A 1 -37.53 10.78 -24.37
C MET A 1 -37.20 9.30 -24.31
N LYS A 2 -38.16 8.43 -23.97
CA LYS A 2 -38.00 6.99 -23.83
C LYS A 2 -38.05 6.31 -25.20
N ARG A 3 -37.12 5.42 -25.52
CA ARG A 3 -37.31 4.37 -26.53
C ARG A 3 -36.68 3.06 -26.04
N ALA A 4 -37.55 2.09 -25.81
CA ALA A 4 -37.24 0.68 -25.63
C ALA A 4 -37.04 0.01 -26.99
N ALA A 5 -36.25 -1.07 -27.03
CA ALA A 5 -36.31 -2.04 -28.11
C ALA A 5 -36.10 -3.45 -27.54
N VAL A 6 -36.89 -4.36 -28.09
CA VAL A 6 -37.27 -5.70 -27.62
C VAL A 6 -36.55 -6.76 -28.47
N TRP A 7 -36.03 -7.77 -27.77
CA TRP A 7 -35.90 -9.21 -28.07
C TRP A 7 -35.56 -9.73 -29.49
N LEU A 8 -34.66 -10.74 -29.50
CA LEU A 8 -34.76 -11.90 -30.40
C LEU A 8 -34.39 -13.18 -29.65
N VAL A 9 -35.38 -14.06 -29.52
CA VAL A 9 -35.28 -15.46 -29.08
C VAL A 9 -34.95 -16.31 -30.30
N PHE A 10 -33.99 -17.24 -30.17
CA PHE A 10 -33.82 -18.34 -31.11
C PHE A 10 -34.26 -19.65 -30.44
N VAL A 11 -35.26 -20.29 -31.04
CA VAL A 11 -35.70 -21.66 -30.74
C VAL A 11 -35.77 -22.43 -32.06
N ALA A 12 -35.50 -23.73 -31.93
CA ALA A 12 -35.86 -24.86 -32.80
C ALA A 12 -34.74 -25.43 -33.70
N TYR A 13 -34.65 -26.72 -34.01
CA TYR A 13 -35.63 -27.82 -33.98
C TYR A 13 -34.94 -29.20 -33.77
N PHE A 14 -35.76 -30.17 -33.35
CA PHE A 14 -35.53 -31.62 -33.18
C PHE A 14 -35.26 -32.43 -34.47
N ALA A 15 -34.57 -33.57 -34.34
CA ALA A 15 -34.95 -34.94 -34.77
C ALA A 15 -33.73 -35.88 -34.67
N TRP A 16 -33.75 -37.21 -34.48
CA TRP A 16 -34.69 -38.31 -34.18
C TRP A 16 -33.80 -39.53 -33.79
N GLY A 17 -34.30 -40.49 -33.01
CA GLY A 17 -33.56 -41.74 -32.75
C GLY A 17 -34.38 -42.75 -31.93
N CYS A 18 -34.81 -43.82 -32.59
CA CYS A 18 -35.82 -44.82 -32.21
C CYS A 18 -35.44 -45.79 -31.08
N GLY A 19 -36.47 -46.26 -30.36
CA GLY A 19 -36.86 -47.69 -30.31
C GLY A 19 -36.16 -48.63 -29.31
N ASP A 20 -36.97 -49.17 -28.38
CA ASP A 20 -36.68 -50.12 -27.30
C ASP A 20 -36.75 -51.61 -27.74
N ASP A 21 -36.20 -52.49 -26.87
CA ASP A 21 -36.58 -53.88 -26.55
C ASP A 21 -35.42 -54.90 -26.55
N GLY A 22 -35.14 -55.49 -25.38
CA GLY A 22 -34.40 -56.76 -25.27
C GLY A 22 -33.69 -57.08 -23.94
N ASP A 23 -34.46 -57.54 -22.95
CA ASP A 23 -34.18 -58.46 -21.82
C ASP A 23 -32.73 -58.72 -21.33
N GLY A 24 -32.51 -58.47 -20.03
CA GLY A 24 -31.35 -58.99 -19.30
C GLY A 24 -31.28 -58.56 -17.83
N ASN A 25 -31.75 -59.42 -16.93
CA ASN A 25 -31.58 -59.32 -15.48
C ASN A 25 -30.12 -59.04 -15.07
N SER A 26 -29.82 -57.85 -14.55
CA SER A 26 -28.63 -57.62 -13.69
C SER A 26 -28.71 -56.30 -12.91
N LEU A 27 -29.02 -56.41 -11.61
CA LEU A 27 -28.58 -55.60 -10.47
C LEU A 27 -28.51 -54.07 -10.64
N SER A 28 -29.39 -53.37 -9.91
CA SER A 28 -29.39 -51.91 -9.72
C SER A 28 -27.99 -51.37 -9.36
N ARG A 29 -27.39 -50.62 -10.29
CA ARG A 29 -26.18 -49.81 -10.03
C ARG A 29 -26.62 -48.47 -9.44
N PRO A 30 -26.11 -48.02 -8.28
CA PRO A 30 -26.39 -46.67 -7.81
C PRO A 30 -25.76 -45.65 -8.78
N GLN A 31 -26.58 -44.74 -9.29
CA GLN A 31 -26.15 -43.64 -10.13
C GLN A 31 -25.39 -42.64 -9.24
N ILE A 32 -24.06 -42.64 -9.34
CA ILE A 32 -23.20 -41.70 -8.61
C ILE A 32 -23.31 -40.36 -9.33
N THR A 33 -24.13 -39.45 -8.81
CA THR A 33 -24.15 -38.05 -9.24
C THR A 33 -22.82 -37.42 -8.82
N ALA A 34 -21.92 -37.19 -9.77
CA ALA A 34 -20.72 -36.42 -9.52
C ALA A 34 -21.10 -34.96 -9.24
N THR A 35 -20.96 -34.54 -7.99
CA THR A 35 -21.00 -33.12 -7.61
C THR A 35 -19.84 -32.41 -8.33
N PRO A 36 -20.06 -31.27 -9.02
CA PRO A 36 -18.95 -30.50 -9.58
C PRO A 36 -18.10 -29.98 -8.41
N THR A 37 -16.89 -30.52 -8.27
CA THR A 37 -15.88 -30.00 -7.33
C THR A 37 -15.52 -28.59 -7.78
N ALA A 38 -15.81 -27.60 -6.94
CA ALA A 38 -15.33 -26.24 -7.15
C ALA A 38 -13.79 -26.28 -7.19
N THR A 39 -13.22 -25.93 -8.34
CA THR A 39 -11.78 -25.69 -8.44
C THR A 39 -11.48 -24.42 -7.67
N SER A 40 -10.93 -24.58 -6.47
CA SER A 40 -10.38 -23.48 -5.69
C SER A 40 -9.21 -22.90 -6.48
N THR A 41 -9.42 -21.74 -7.13
CA THR A 41 -8.33 -20.90 -7.61
C THR A 41 -7.55 -20.45 -6.40
N VAL A 42 -6.35 -21.03 -6.23
CA VAL A 42 -5.38 -20.57 -5.25
C VAL A 42 -5.04 -19.13 -5.61
N GLN A 43 -5.44 -18.19 -4.76
CA GLN A 43 -4.99 -16.80 -4.83
C GLN A 43 -3.45 -16.82 -4.78
N PRO A 44 -2.74 -16.14 -5.70
CA PRO A 44 -1.29 -16.10 -5.66
C PRO A 44 -0.86 -15.52 -4.31
N THR A 45 -0.07 -16.29 -3.57
CA THR A 45 0.58 -15.82 -2.35
C THR A 45 1.45 -14.64 -2.75
N PRO A 46 1.33 -13.46 -2.09
CA PRO A 46 2.26 -12.37 -2.33
C PRO A 46 3.68 -12.88 -2.09
N SER A 47 4.61 -12.56 -2.99
CA SER A 47 6.03 -12.85 -2.77
C SER A 47 6.45 -12.24 -1.42
N PRO A 48 7.18 -12.98 -0.57
CA PRO A 48 7.67 -12.42 0.67
C PRO A 48 8.55 -11.21 0.36
N THR A 49 8.22 -10.06 0.95
CA THR A 49 9.10 -8.89 0.95
C THR A 49 10.43 -9.33 1.57
N PRO A 50 11.58 -9.15 0.87
CA PRO A 50 12.89 -9.42 1.45
C PRO A 50 13.03 -8.69 2.79
N GLN A 51 13.60 -9.37 3.79
CA GLN A 51 13.82 -8.78 5.11
C GLN A 51 14.73 -7.56 4.95
N ALA A 52 14.23 -6.38 5.35
CA ALA A 52 14.95 -5.12 5.25
C ALA A 52 16.29 -5.21 5.99
N ALA A 53 17.38 -4.91 5.29
CA ALA A 53 18.52 -4.30 5.96
C ALA A 53 17.99 -3.04 6.66
N GLN A 54 18.49 -2.76 7.86
CA GLN A 54 17.98 -1.73 8.77
C GLN A 54 18.33 -0.34 8.21
N HIS A 55 17.65 0.05 7.13
CA HIS A 55 17.78 1.36 6.50
C HIS A 55 16.74 2.30 7.13
N ASP A 56 17.18 3.49 7.52
CA ASP A 56 16.31 4.59 7.93
C ASP A 56 15.51 5.17 6.75
N HIS A 57 15.70 4.64 5.53
CA HIS A 57 15.07 5.07 4.29
C HIS A 57 14.17 3.98 3.71
N ILE A 58 13.11 4.41 3.02
CA ILE A 58 12.35 3.57 2.10
C ILE A 58 13.12 3.56 0.77
N LEU A 59 13.81 2.46 0.49
CA LEU A 59 14.52 2.27 -0.77
C LEU A 59 13.53 1.89 -1.87
N LEU A 60 13.60 2.56 -3.01
CA LEU A 60 12.72 2.35 -4.16
C LEU A 60 13.51 1.84 -5.36
N GLY A 61 13.10 0.68 -5.85
CA GLY A 61 13.63 0.08 -7.06
C GLY A 61 12.51 -0.57 -7.88
N SER A 62 12.89 -1.59 -8.62
CA SER A 62 12.00 -2.36 -9.47
C SER A 62 12.29 -3.84 -9.36
N HIS A 63 11.29 -4.67 -9.66
CA HIS A 63 11.46 -6.12 -9.60
C HIS A 63 12.49 -6.65 -10.62
N HIS A 64 12.67 -5.96 -11.75
CA HIS A 64 13.60 -6.34 -12.80
C HIS A 64 14.37 -5.14 -13.35
N ALA A 65 15.61 -5.37 -13.80
CA ALA A 65 16.39 -4.33 -14.44
C ALA A 65 15.65 -3.78 -15.68
N GLY A 66 15.37 -2.47 -15.66
CA GLY A 66 14.69 -1.76 -16.76
C GLY A 66 13.17 -1.90 -16.84
N GLY A 67 12.50 -2.58 -15.90
CA GLY A 67 11.03 -2.69 -15.91
C GLY A 67 10.43 -3.52 -14.77
N GLY A 68 9.15 -3.87 -14.91
CA GLY A 68 8.40 -4.63 -13.89
C GLY A 68 7.78 -3.74 -12.82
N GLU A 69 7.27 -4.36 -11.76
CA GLU A 69 6.62 -3.66 -10.64
C GLU A 69 7.63 -2.78 -9.89
N LEU A 70 7.23 -1.55 -9.56
CA LEU A 70 7.95 -0.73 -8.60
C LEU A 70 7.91 -1.41 -7.22
N MET A 71 9.07 -1.48 -6.57
CA MET A 71 9.21 -2.14 -5.27
C MET A 71 9.86 -1.22 -4.27
N ALA A 72 9.29 -1.18 -3.07
CA ALA A 72 9.89 -0.52 -1.93
C ALA A 72 10.44 -1.54 -0.93
N HIS A 73 11.63 -1.27 -0.42
CA HIS A 73 12.28 -2.05 0.61
C HIS A 73 12.35 -1.22 1.89
N PHE A 74 11.55 -1.65 2.86
CA PHE A 74 11.44 -1.12 4.22
C PHE A 74 10.65 -2.17 5.02
N ASP A 75 10.98 -2.36 6.30
CA ASP A 75 10.17 -3.24 7.16
C ASP A 75 8.89 -2.50 7.58
N PHE A 76 7.86 -2.51 6.73
CA PHE A 76 6.57 -1.87 7.06
C PHE A 76 5.79 -2.56 8.20
N ALA A 77 6.22 -3.76 8.62
CA ALA A 77 5.60 -4.46 9.74
C ALA A 77 6.12 -3.94 11.08
N GLN A 78 7.42 -3.62 11.17
CA GLN A 78 8.09 -3.15 12.40
C GLN A 78 8.44 -1.65 12.38
N GLY A 79 8.71 -1.10 11.20
CA GLY A 79 9.11 0.27 10.99
C GLY A 79 7.93 1.25 11.05
N PHE A 80 8.25 2.47 11.46
CA PHE A 80 7.30 3.58 11.61
C PHE A 80 8.00 4.91 11.32
N ALA A 81 7.21 5.93 11.00
CA ALA A 81 7.66 7.31 11.02
C ALA A 81 7.59 7.83 12.45
N GLU A 82 8.76 8.11 13.03
CA GLU A 82 8.86 8.71 14.36
C GLU A 82 8.64 10.22 14.26
N LEU A 83 7.72 10.74 15.07
CA LEU A 83 7.37 12.16 15.14
C LEU A 83 7.97 12.74 16.42
N THR A 84 9.09 13.44 16.25
CA THR A 84 9.88 13.99 17.37
C THR A 84 9.62 15.47 17.60
N ASP A 85 9.16 16.19 16.58
CA ASP A 85 8.87 17.61 16.67
C ASP A 85 7.41 17.84 17.05
N GLN A 86 7.17 18.85 17.89
CA GLN A 86 5.82 19.23 18.33
C GLN A 86 5.61 20.74 18.22
N GLN A 87 4.50 21.15 17.61
CA GLN A 87 4.07 22.54 17.52
C GLN A 87 2.64 22.73 18.03
N CYS A 88 2.44 23.69 18.94
CA CYS A 88 1.11 24.14 19.34
C CYS A 88 0.58 25.25 18.42
N ILE A 89 -0.66 25.10 17.94
CA ILE A 89 -1.36 26.08 17.12
C ILE A 89 -2.66 26.49 17.82
N GLY A 90 -2.79 27.79 18.13
CA GLY A 90 -4.02 28.39 18.66
C GLY A 90 -4.36 28.03 20.12
N GLY A 91 -3.49 27.30 20.82
CA GLY A 91 -3.67 26.93 22.23
C GLY A 91 -3.00 27.91 23.21
N GLN A 92 -3.16 27.64 24.51
CA GLN A 92 -2.57 28.42 25.58
C GLN A 92 -1.76 27.54 26.55
N GLY A 93 -0.64 28.08 27.04
CA GLY A 93 0.26 27.41 27.97
C GLY A 93 0.97 26.19 27.38
N ASP A 94 1.76 25.51 28.21
CA ASP A 94 2.62 24.40 27.79
C ASP A 94 1.83 23.17 27.32
N ALA A 95 0.60 23.00 27.82
CA ALA A 95 -0.29 21.92 27.44
C ALA A 95 -1.09 22.20 26.14
N CYS A 96 -0.85 23.33 25.47
CA CYS A 96 -1.59 23.75 24.28
C CYS A 96 -3.13 23.75 24.49
N ALA A 97 -3.61 24.14 25.67
CA ALA A 97 -5.03 24.00 26.03
C ALA A 97 -5.94 24.74 25.03
N GLY A 98 -6.96 24.05 24.53
CA GLY A 98 -7.90 24.56 23.52
C GLY A 98 -7.33 24.67 22.11
N GLY A 99 -6.08 24.27 21.89
CA GLY A 99 -5.39 24.33 20.60
C GLY A 99 -5.35 23.00 19.86
N THR A 100 -4.56 23.02 18.78
CA THR A 100 -4.18 21.84 17.99
C THR A 100 -2.68 21.64 18.12
N ILE A 101 -2.26 20.39 18.26
CA ILE A 101 -0.87 19.99 18.25
C ILE A 101 -0.56 19.36 16.89
N VAL A 102 0.52 19.82 16.27
CA VAL A 102 1.10 19.21 15.07
C VAL A 102 2.37 18.49 15.50
N TYR A 103 2.37 17.17 15.36
CA TYR A 103 3.55 16.33 15.52
C TYR A 103 4.17 16.09 14.15
N SER A 104 5.50 16.15 14.04
CA SER A 104 6.17 15.92 12.76
C SER A 104 7.50 15.18 12.87
N GLY A 105 7.88 14.52 11.78
CA GLY A 105 9.17 13.88 11.59
C GLY A 105 9.50 13.73 10.11
N THR A 106 10.78 13.53 9.78
CA THR A 106 11.28 13.44 8.39
C THR A 106 11.79 12.06 8.01
N SER A 107 11.76 11.11 8.95
CA SER A 107 12.15 9.72 8.75
C SER A 107 10.93 8.80 8.79
N PRO A 108 10.87 7.77 7.91
CA PRO A 108 11.87 7.45 6.90
C PRO A 108 11.86 8.44 5.72
N ALA A 109 13.02 8.62 5.09
CA ALA A 109 13.16 9.33 3.82
C ALA A 109 12.86 8.39 2.62
N PHE A 110 12.80 8.94 1.41
CA PHE A 110 12.70 8.13 0.18
C PHE A 110 14.01 8.23 -0.61
N GLU A 111 14.49 7.09 -1.07
CA GLU A 111 15.72 7.00 -1.86
C GLU A 111 15.57 5.95 -2.96
N THR A 112 16.14 6.20 -4.13
CA THR A 112 16.22 5.17 -5.17
C THR A 112 17.40 4.24 -4.92
N VAL A 113 17.21 2.96 -5.15
CA VAL A 113 18.25 1.93 -5.04
C VAL A 113 19.41 2.25 -5.97
N GLY A 114 20.61 2.33 -5.41
CA GLY A 114 21.86 2.47 -6.16
C GLY A 114 22.37 1.12 -6.70
N ASP A 115 23.34 1.17 -7.61
CA ASP A 115 23.92 -0.05 -8.22
C ASP A 115 24.57 -0.98 -7.16
N GLU A 116 25.06 -0.41 -6.06
CA GLU A 116 25.69 -1.13 -4.94
C GLU A 116 24.71 -1.84 -4.01
N ASP A 117 23.46 -1.34 -3.96
CA ASP A 117 22.36 -1.92 -3.18
C ASP A 117 21.41 -2.76 -4.04
N ALA A 118 21.79 -3.00 -5.31
CA ALA A 118 21.00 -3.79 -6.23
C ALA A 118 20.96 -5.26 -5.81
N GLU A 119 19.75 -5.79 -5.63
CA GLU A 119 19.52 -7.18 -5.24
C GLU A 119 18.63 -7.89 -6.28
N GLU A 120 18.58 -9.23 -6.24
CA GLU A 120 17.81 -10.05 -7.20
C GLU A 120 16.34 -9.60 -7.35
N HIS A 121 15.75 -9.01 -6.31
CA HIS A 121 14.36 -8.55 -6.28
C HIS A 121 14.20 -7.05 -6.09
N LEU A 122 15.29 -6.29 -6.19
CA LEU A 122 15.29 -4.85 -6.02
C LEU A 122 16.40 -4.24 -6.89
N GLN A 123 16.04 -3.95 -8.13
CA GLN A 123 16.93 -3.41 -9.15
C GLN A 123 16.79 -1.89 -9.26
N PRO A 124 17.88 -1.14 -9.54
CA PRO A 124 17.85 0.29 -9.77
C PRO A 124 16.85 0.69 -10.86
N LEU A 125 16.23 1.87 -10.67
CA LEU A 125 15.38 2.45 -11.70
C LEU A 125 16.22 3.03 -12.84
N LEU A 126 15.67 3.03 -14.06
CA LEU A 126 16.30 3.71 -15.19
C LEU A 126 16.49 5.21 -14.86
N PRO A 127 17.66 5.80 -15.14
CA PRO A 127 17.89 7.22 -14.92
C PRO A 127 16.85 8.10 -15.62
N GLY A 128 16.35 9.11 -14.92
CA GLY A 128 15.30 10.01 -15.37
C GLY A 128 13.87 9.46 -15.18
N THR A 129 13.69 8.27 -14.61
CA THR A 129 12.36 7.74 -14.30
C THR A 129 11.69 8.61 -13.26
N ARG A 130 10.60 9.29 -13.66
CA ARG A 130 9.80 10.11 -12.75
C ARG A 130 8.93 9.25 -11.85
N VAL A 131 9.11 9.38 -10.54
CA VAL A 131 8.32 8.64 -9.55
C VAL A 131 7.35 9.57 -8.83
N ARG A 132 6.13 9.09 -8.66
CA ARG A 132 5.10 9.68 -7.81
C ARG A 132 4.72 8.75 -6.67
N LEU A 133 4.43 9.34 -5.52
CA LEU A 133 3.72 8.70 -4.42
C LEU A 133 2.23 9.04 -4.54
N GLU A 134 1.37 8.03 -4.44
CA GLU A 134 -0.09 8.17 -4.43
C GLU A 134 -0.66 7.61 -3.13
N ILE A 135 -1.49 8.39 -2.44
CA ILE A 135 -2.18 7.95 -1.23
C ILE A 135 -3.33 7.02 -1.61
N VAL A 136 -3.32 5.81 -1.06
CA VAL A 136 -4.37 4.82 -1.20
C VAL A 136 -5.38 4.93 -0.06
N ALA A 137 -4.90 5.11 1.18
CA ALA A 137 -5.70 5.36 2.36
C ALA A 137 -4.88 6.17 3.38
N ILE A 138 -5.53 6.92 4.25
CA ILE A 138 -4.86 7.74 5.27
C ILE A 138 -5.81 7.96 6.45
N ASP A 139 -5.30 7.76 7.66
CA ASP A 139 -6.09 7.96 8.88
C ASP A 139 -6.33 9.44 9.16
N ALA A 140 -7.41 9.73 9.89
CA ALA A 140 -7.74 11.10 10.27
C ALA A 140 -6.60 11.74 11.07
N GLY A 141 -6.22 12.97 10.70
CA GLY A 141 -5.12 13.70 11.32
C GLY A 141 -3.74 13.38 10.73
N VAL A 142 -3.57 12.28 10.00
CA VAL A 142 -2.31 11.98 9.32
C VAL A 142 -2.18 12.81 8.05
N GLN A 143 -0.99 13.37 7.83
CA GLN A 143 -0.64 14.10 6.61
C GLN A 143 0.77 13.73 6.15
N VAL A 144 0.98 13.77 4.85
CA VAL A 144 2.31 13.71 4.23
C VAL A 144 2.56 15.02 3.50
N GLN A 145 3.61 15.74 3.90
CA GLN A 145 4.01 16.98 3.25
C GLN A 145 5.27 16.76 2.42
N PHE A 146 5.23 17.22 1.16
CA PHE A 146 6.37 17.08 0.26
C PHE A 146 6.36 18.21 -0.77
N GLY A 147 7.47 18.93 -0.91
CA GLY A 147 7.58 20.03 -1.89
C GLY A 147 6.50 21.11 -1.75
N GLY A 148 6.01 21.36 -0.53
CA GLY A 148 4.91 22.31 -0.25
C GLY A 148 3.50 21.76 -0.54
N VAL A 149 3.38 20.53 -1.04
CA VAL A 149 2.10 19.84 -1.23
C VAL A 149 1.76 19.06 0.04
N VAL A 150 0.54 19.20 0.53
CA VAL A 150 -0.01 18.39 1.64
C VAL A 150 -0.94 17.33 1.08
N LEU A 151 -0.67 16.08 1.43
CA LEU A 151 -1.48 14.91 1.13
C LEU A 151 -2.21 14.47 2.40
N ASP A 152 -3.53 14.60 2.40
CA ASP A 152 -4.41 14.38 3.56
C ASP A 152 -5.62 13.48 3.24
N ARG A 153 -5.73 12.97 2.00
CA ARG A 153 -6.80 12.06 1.59
C ARG A 153 -6.38 11.12 0.46
N ALA A 154 -7.10 10.01 0.33
CA ALA A 154 -6.92 9.04 -0.74
C ALA A 154 -7.07 9.67 -2.15
N GLY A 155 -6.28 9.16 -3.09
CA GLY A 155 -6.19 9.63 -4.48
C GLY A 155 -5.32 10.87 -4.69
N GLN A 156 -4.87 11.54 -3.62
CA GLN A 156 -3.86 12.58 -3.76
C GLN A 156 -2.48 11.99 -4.02
N SER A 157 -1.62 12.80 -4.63
CA SER A 157 -0.30 12.35 -5.04
C SER A 157 0.69 13.49 -5.15
N VAL A 158 1.96 13.16 -5.10
CA VAL A 158 3.08 14.10 -5.28
C VAL A 158 4.21 13.43 -6.06
N VAL A 159 4.97 14.21 -6.81
CA VAL A 159 6.22 13.76 -7.45
C VAL A 159 7.31 13.74 -6.39
N LEU A 160 7.95 12.58 -6.19
CA LEU A 160 9.10 12.46 -5.30
C LEU A 160 10.37 12.96 -5.98
N GLY A 161 10.56 12.60 -7.25
CA GLY A 161 11.71 13.01 -8.05
C GLY A 161 11.84 12.24 -9.35
N ASP A 162 12.91 12.54 -10.08
CA ASP A 162 13.38 11.78 -11.23
C ASP A 162 14.60 10.95 -10.77
N ALA A 163 14.64 9.65 -11.03
CA ALA A 163 15.72 8.77 -10.56
C ALA A 163 17.11 9.15 -11.13
N PRO A 164 18.21 9.04 -10.38
CA PRO A 164 18.26 8.72 -8.96
C PRO A 164 17.85 9.92 -8.09
N PHE A 165 17.23 9.65 -6.94
CA PHE A 165 16.88 10.69 -5.97
C PHE A 165 17.04 10.20 -4.53
N HIS A 166 17.33 11.14 -3.64
CA HIS A 166 17.17 11.00 -2.19
C HIS A 166 16.48 12.25 -1.68
N VAL A 167 15.32 12.07 -1.06
CA VAL A 167 14.43 13.16 -0.70
C VAL A 167 13.73 12.90 0.63
N HIS A 168 13.59 13.98 1.41
CA HIS A 168 12.90 13.95 2.68
C HIS A 168 11.52 14.59 2.52
N GLY A 169 10.48 13.84 2.88
CA GLY A 169 9.16 14.38 3.17
C GLY A 169 9.04 14.77 4.64
N THR A 170 7.89 15.30 5.01
CA THR A 170 7.50 15.46 6.40
C THR A 170 6.26 14.62 6.65
N TRP A 171 6.37 13.66 7.55
CA TRP A 171 5.28 12.92 8.13
C TRP A 171 4.67 13.78 9.23
N GLN A 172 3.34 13.91 9.26
CA GLN A 172 2.66 14.74 10.23
C GLN A 172 1.44 14.05 10.82
N LEU A 173 1.19 14.35 12.09
CA LEU A 173 -0.02 13.99 12.81
C LEU A 173 -0.59 15.26 13.46
N VAL A 174 -1.80 15.61 13.07
CA VAL A 174 -2.50 16.81 13.52
C VAL A 174 -3.67 16.41 14.42
N LEU A 175 -3.58 16.75 15.70
CA LEU A 175 -4.56 16.36 16.72
C LEU A 175 -5.00 17.56 17.54
N SER A 176 -6.25 17.55 18.02
CA SER A 176 -6.65 18.47 19.07
C SER A 176 -5.82 18.20 20.33
N ALA A 177 -5.43 19.23 21.08
CA ALA A 177 -4.58 19.10 22.27
C ALA A 177 -5.19 18.24 23.40
N SER A 178 -6.49 17.93 23.33
CA SER A 178 -7.18 17.03 24.25
C SER A 178 -7.04 15.54 23.88
N VAL A 179 -6.42 15.21 22.74
CA VAL A 179 -6.23 13.84 22.28
C VAL A 179 -4.82 13.40 22.62
N ASP A 180 -4.72 12.29 23.34
CA ASP A 180 -3.44 11.64 23.62
C ASP A 180 -3.01 10.80 22.40
N PRO A 181 -1.89 11.12 21.74
CA PRO A 181 -1.42 10.39 20.56
C PRO A 181 -1.00 8.94 20.88
N THR A 182 -0.66 8.61 22.14
CA THR A 182 -0.20 7.25 22.50
C THR A 182 -1.32 6.21 22.52
N HIS A 183 -2.58 6.66 22.54
CA HIS A 183 -3.76 5.80 22.53
C HIS A 183 -4.38 5.61 21.13
N GLY A 184 -3.84 6.30 20.12
CA GLY A 184 -4.27 6.17 18.74
C GLY A 184 -3.42 5.18 17.94
N SER A 185 -3.97 4.70 16.82
CA SER A 185 -3.19 4.09 15.74
C SER A 185 -3.31 5.00 14.53
N TYR A 186 -2.18 5.41 13.97
CA TYR A 186 -2.13 6.36 12.86
C TYR A 186 -1.30 5.76 11.73
N ALA A 187 -1.92 5.64 10.56
CA ALA A 187 -1.28 5.06 9.41
C ALA A 187 -1.60 5.80 8.11
N VAL A 188 -0.70 5.66 7.16
CA VAL A 188 -0.88 6.04 5.76
C VAL A 188 -0.54 4.85 4.87
N THR A 189 -1.44 4.55 3.95
CA THR A 189 -1.22 3.56 2.89
C THR A 189 -0.99 4.29 1.58
N PHE A 190 0.11 4.00 0.89
CA PHE A 190 0.48 4.62 -0.36
C PHE A 190 1.05 3.59 -1.35
N ARG A 191 1.11 3.97 -2.62
CA ARG A 191 1.80 3.21 -3.67
C ARG A 191 2.66 4.14 -4.51
N PHE A 192 3.62 3.56 -5.23
CA PHE A 192 4.48 4.27 -6.16
C PHE A 192 4.02 4.05 -7.59
N VAL A 193 4.12 5.11 -8.39
CA VAL A 193 3.73 5.10 -9.81
C VAL A 193 4.77 5.85 -10.63
N ALA A 194 5.14 5.29 -11.79
CA ALA A 194 5.98 5.94 -12.78
C ALA A 194 5.25 5.99 -14.13
N GLU A 195 4.29 6.92 -14.25
CA GLU A 195 3.43 7.04 -15.44
C GLU A 195 4.24 7.30 -16.71
N GLY A 196 3.89 6.61 -17.81
CA GLY A 196 4.58 6.76 -19.10
C GLY A 196 5.97 6.11 -19.15
N SER A 197 6.33 5.31 -18.14
CA SER A 197 7.57 4.52 -18.11
C SER A 197 7.31 3.04 -18.45
N THR A 198 8.35 2.21 -18.36
CA THR A 198 8.28 0.74 -18.47
C THR A 198 7.86 0.04 -17.18
N TYR A 199 7.66 0.79 -16.09
CA TYR A 199 7.38 0.24 -14.77
C TYR A 199 5.88 0.16 -14.49
N GLU A 200 5.49 -0.94 -13.86
CA GLU A 200 4.15 -1.13 -13.31
C GLU A 200 4.06 -0.47 -11.92
N PRO A 201 2.89 0.07 -11.53
CA PRO A 201 2.71 0.62 -10.19
C PRO A 201 2.99 -0.42 -9.10
N SER A 202 3.50 0.04 -7.96
CA SER A 202 3.69 -0.83 -6.82
C SER A 202 2.36 -1.31 -6.23
N SER A 203 2.42 -2.46 -5.57
CA SER A 203 1.48 -2.83 -4.52
C SER A 203 1.45 -1.75 -3.41
N PRO A 204 0.33 -1.58 -2.68
CA PRO A 204 0.25 -0.61 -1.60
C PRO A 204 1.10 -1.00 -0.38
N TYR A 205 1.79 -0.03 0.20
CA TYR A 205 2.55 -0.12 1.45
C TYR A 205 1.85 0.68 2.54
N THR A 206 1.88 0.20 3.78
CA THR A 206 1.29 0.91 4.93
C THR A 206 2.38 1.27 5.93
N LEU A 207 2.54 2.57 6.18
CA LEU A 207 3.47 3.11 7.17
C LEU A 207 2.68 3.60 8.38
N ARG A 208 3.12 3.21 9.58
CA ARG A 208 2.58 3.72 10.85
C ARG A 208 3.34 4.96 11.28
N LEU A 209 2.67 5.87 11.96
CA LEU A 209 3.28 7.03 12.60
C LEU A 209 3.23 6.83 14.12
N ALA A 210 4.31 7.17 14.81
CA ALA A 210 4.39 7.13 16.27
C ALA A 210 4.99 8.44 16.78
N VAL A 211 4.36 9.05 17.78
CA VAL A 211 4.95 10.17 18.50
C VAL A 211 6.01 9.63 19.44
N ALA A 212 7.21 10.19 19.41
CA ALA A 212 8.26 9.81 20.33
C ALA A 212 7.83 10.17 21.76
N ASP A 213 7.86 9.20 22.68
CA ASP A 213 7.69 9.50 24.09
C ASP A 213 8.93 10.27 24.58
N ASP A 214 8.72 11.41 25.25
CA ASP A 214 9.77 12.21 25.92
C ASP A 214 10.65 11.38 26.89
N HIS A 215 10.23 10.16 27.22
CA HIS A 215 10.97 9.19 28.02
C HIS A 215 12.22 8.61 27.33
N HIS A 216 12.36 8.69 26.00
CA HIS A 216 13.57 8.25 25.31
C HIS A 216 14.72 9.26 25.39
N ALA A 217 14.44 10.56 25.52
CA ALA A 217 15.48 11.58 25.70
C ALA A 217 16.19 11.49 27.07
N ALA A 218 15.47 11.05 28.11
CA ALA A 218 16.03 10.90 29.46
C ALA A 218 16.90 9.63 29.64
N ALA A 219 16.64 8.57 28.87
CA ALA A 219 17.39 7.31 28.95
C ALA A 219 18.79 7.42 28.31
N LEU A 220 18.96 8.29 27.30
CA LEU A 220 20.27 8.55 26.68
C LEU A 220 21.08 9.62 27.44
N ALA A 221 20.44 10.48 28.23
CA ALA A 221 21.11 11.51 29.04
C ALA A 221 21.58 11.03 30.43
N SER A 222 21.16 9.84 30.87
CA SER A 222 21.51 9.27 32.19
C SER A 222 22.48 8.08 32.13
N GLY A 223 22.94 7.71 30.93
CA GLY A 223 23.91 6.64 30.70
C GLY A 223 25.35 7.11 30.44
N GLY A 224 25.77 8.21 31.09
CA GLY A 224 27.15 8.73 31.05
C GLY A 224 27.92 8.46 32.33
#